data_AF-A0A4E9DUV5-F1
#
_entry.id   AF-A0A4E9DUV5-F1
#
_cell.length_a   1.000
_cell.length_b   1.000
_cell.length_c   1.000
_cell.angle_alpha   90.00
_cell.angle_beta   90.00
_cell.angle_gamma   90.00
#
_symmetry.space_group_name_H-M   'P 1'
#
loop_
_entity.id
_entity.type
_entity.pdbx_description
1 polymer ?
#
loop_
_entity_poly.entity_id
_entity_poly.type
_entity_poly.pdbx_seq_one_letter_code
_entity_poly.pdbx_strand_id
1 'polypeptide(L)'
;MFFLYNLERKVTLHPSFMGRNMHELVTGKLLKDVEGTCAGSYFIISIMDAFEISEGRILPGLGMAEFTVGYRAVVWRPFKGETVDAVVHSINPQGFFAHAGPLRLFVSAHLIPNDVKWDPNATPPQFTNNEDTVIEPQTHVRVKIIGTRTEVGEMWAIGSIKEDYLGPLSNRYWENPKLRTIREAFHQAPSMISYPTIGATKSLATTTKGLFWGNIMKYHATEDTIACCILGEKVWTLATLRLRPAFVTNTLRLRGVTRNMSAMQQSNRLRTALLEGKKAFGAWQMIPGANVSRILARSGVDWVLVDCEHGNIDDGAMHDAVPAIAALGVSPIVRLPDMQGWMVKRALDSGAHGIVVPLLRTPEEARQLVQSAKFPPQGRRGFGSPIAPERFHPEPTFTQYLQQANNSLLTIVQIETKEALESIDDIAAVNGIDVLFIGPFDLGNAIGHPIIEGVMASELKGAIAKILAASQKAGKKTGVYCTGGEQAKVYADMGFDMMNVVTDYTSLALVAKEQLSFADGSSAPARGKGY
;
A
#
# COMPACT_ATOMS: atom_id res chain seq x y z
N MET A 1 -15.52 -16.90 1.29
CA MET A 1 -14.26 -16.14 1.46
C MET A 1 -13.78 -15.65 0.09
N PHE A 2 -13.23 -14.43 -0.01
CA PHE A 2 -12.74 -13.86 -1.28
C PHE A 2 -11.24 -14.10 -1.43
N PHE A 3 -10.81 -14.43 -2.65
CA PHE A 3 -9.43 -14.74 -3.00
C PHE A 3 -9.03 -14.00 -4.26
N LEU A 4 -7.74 -13.71 -4.40
CA LEU A 4 -7.14 -13.33 -5.69
C LEU A 4 -6.64 -14.61 -6.36
N TYR A 5 -7.06 -14.83 -7.60
CA TYR A 5 -6.71 -16.04 -8.34
C TYR A 5 -6.28 -15.70 -9.77
N ASN A 6 -5.14 -16.25 -10.19
CA ASN A 6 -4.67 -16.17 -11.57
C ASN A 6 -5.32 -17.31 -12.36
N LEU A 7 -5.92 -16.97 -13.49
CA LEU A 7 -6.68 -17.87 -14.35
C LEU A 7 -6.28 -17.66 -15.81
N GLU A 8 -6.59 -18.64 -16.64
CA GLU A 8 -6.42 -18.55 -18.09
C GLU A 8 -7.74 -18.85 -18.79
N ARG A 9 -8.03 -18.09 -19.85
CA ARG A 9 -9.21 -18.31 -20.68
C ARG A 9 -8.86 -18.14 -22.15
N LYS A 10 -9.48 -18.99 -22.97
CA LYS A 10 -9.47 -18.85 -24.43
C LYS A 10 -10.56 -17.88 -24.87
N VAL A 11 -10.16 -16.82 -25.58
CA VAL A 11 -11.03 -15.79 -26.12
C VAL A 11 -10.96 -15.85 -27.64
N THR A 12 -12.11 -15.84 -28.31
CA THR A 12 -12.18 -15.84 -29.78
C THR A 12 -12.61 -14.49 -30.32
N LEU A 13 -11.93 -14.02 -31.36
CA LEU A 13 -12.25 -12.79 -32.09
C LEU A 13 -12.20 -13.03 -33.61
N HIS A 14 -13.01 -12.29 -34.36
CA HIS A 14 -12.97 -12.37 -35.82
C HIS A 14 -11.69 -11.69 -36.35
N PRO A 15 -11.00 -12.22 -37.39
CA PRO A 15 -9.72 -11.69 -37.87
C PRO A 15 -9.76 -10.22 -38.31
N SER A 16 -10.93 -9.69 -38.69
CA SER A 16 -11.10 -8.26 -39.01
C SER A 16 -10.78 -7.32 -37.84
N PHE A 17 -10.77 -7.84 -36.61
CA PHE A 17 -10.44 -7.08 -35.39
C PHE A 17 -8.95 -7.17 -34.99
N MET A 18 -8.12 -7.86 -35.79
CA MET A 18 -6.67 -7.96 -35.60
C MET A 18 -5.93 -6.68 -36.05
N GLY A 19 -6.30 -5.55 -35.44
CA GLY A 19 -5.69 -4.24 -35.68
C GLY A 19 -5.01 -3.68 -34.44
N ARG A 20 -4.73 -2.36 -34.46
CA ARG A 20 -4.02 -1.65 -33.36
C ARG A 20 -4.70 -1.78 -31.98
N ASN A 21 -5.99 -2.07 -31.95
CA ASN A 21 -6.80 -2.19 -30.73
C ASN A 21 -7.10 -3.65 -30.34
N MET A 22 -6.42 -4.63 -30.94
CA MET A 22 -6.68 -6.05 -30.70
C MET A 22 -6.64 -6.42 -29.21
N HIS A 23 -5.64 -5.95 -28.45
CA HIS A 23 -5.53 -6.24 -27.02
C HIS A 23 -6.74 -5.72 -26.23
N GLU A 24 -7.19 -4.49 -26.52
CA GLU A 24 -8.36 -3.90 -25.86
C GLU A 24 -9.65 -4.69 -26.17
N LEU A 25 -9.80 -5.15 -27.41
CA LEU A 25 -10.94 -5.98 -27.83
C LEU A 25 -10.91 -7.37 -27.19
N VAL A 26 -9.75 -7.99 -27.08
CA VAL A 26 -9.56 -9.29 -26.39
C VAL A 26 -9.89 -9.15 -24.91
N THR A 27 -9.35 -8.13 -24.23
CA THR A 27 -9.62 -7.88 -22.80
C THR A 27 -11.09 -7.51 -22.57
N GLY A 28 -11.68 -6.66 -23.42
CA GLY A 28 -13.10 -6.31 -23.33
C GLY A 28 -14.02 -7.52 -23.51
N LYS A 29 -13.67 -8.43 -24.42
CA LYS A 29 -14.40 -9.69 -24.62
C LYS A 29 -14.24 -10.64 -23.43
N LEU A 30 -13.03 -10.75 -22.87
CA LEU A 30 -12.76 -11.53 -21.66
C LEU A 30 -13.64 -11.06 -20.49
N LEU A 31 -13.66 -9.76 -20.21
CA LEU A 31 -14.47 -9.15 -19.14
C LEU A 31 -15.94 -9.56 -19.28
N LYS A 32 -16.50 -9.35 -20.48
CA LYS A 32 -17.90 -9.67 -20.78
C LYS A 32 -18.25 -11.14 -20.61
N ASP A 33 -17.32 -12.05 -20.94
CA ASP A 33 -17.58 -13.48 -20.95
C ASP A 33 -17.36 -14.16 -19.59
N VAL A 34 -16.63 -13.52 -18.67
CA VAL A 34 -16.10 -14.16 -17.47
C VAL A 34 -16.56 -13.49 -16.16
N GLU A 35 -16.71 -12.17 -16.10
CA GLU A 35 -17.18 -11.50 -14.89
C GLU A 35 -18.61 -11.93 -14.54
N GLY A 36 -18.85 -12.23 -13.26
CA GLY A 36 -20.13 -12.69 -12.75
C GLY A 36 -20.42 -14.18 -12.95
N THR A 37 -19.51 -14.95 -13.58
CA THR A 37 -19.73 -16.37 -13.87
C THR A 37 -19.34 -17.28 -12.69
N CYS A 38 -19.99 -18.45 -12.59
CA CYS A 38 -19.61 -19.50 -11.65
C CYS A 38 -18.67 -20.52 -12.33
N ALA A 39 -17.43 -20.59 -11.87
CA ALA A 39 -16.42 -21.54 -12.34
C ALA A 39 -16.44 -22.83 -11.49
N GLY A 40 -17.64 -23.36 -11.26
CA GLY A 40 -17.91 -24.56 -10.47
C GLY A 40 -17.65 -24.33 -8.97
N SER A 41 -16.39 -24.32 -8.54
CA SER A 41 -16.04 -24.25 -7.12
C SER A 41 -15.97 -22.83 -6.55
N TYR A 42 -16.09 -21.80 -7.39
CA TYR A 42 -16.05 -20.39 -7.00
C TYR A 42 -16.77 -19.51 -8.03
N PHE A 43 -17.15 -18.31 -7.62
CA PHE A 43 -17.65 -17.25 -8.48
C PHE A 43 -16.53 -16.30 -8.86
N ILE A 44 -16.49 -15.87 -10.12
CA ILE A 44 -15.61 -14.80 -10.59
C ILE A 44 -16.35 -13.49 -10.41
N ILE A 45 -15.96 -12.70 -9.42
CA ILE A 45 -16.68 -11.48 -9.03
C ILE A 45 -16.26 -10.31 -9.91
N SER A 46 -14.96 -10.13 -10.11
CA SER A 46 -14.42 -9.12 -11.00
C SER A 46 -13.02 -9.48 -11.45
N ILE A 47 -12.69 -9.16 -12.69
CA ILE A 47 -11.35 -9.28 -13.28
C ILE A 47 -10.60 -7.98 -13.01
N MET A 48 -9.41 -8.09 -12.40
CA MET A 48 -8.59 -6.94 -12.05
C MET A 48 -7.66 -6.52 -13.18
N ASP A 49 -6.99 -7.50 -13.79
CA ASP A 49 -6.03 -7.30 -14.86
C ASP A 49 -5.98 -8.53 -15.77
N ALA A 50 -5.75 -8.29 -17.06
CA ALA A 50 -5.43 -9.31 -18.05
C ALA A 50 -3.94 -9.18 -18.43
N PHE A 51 -3.23 -10.30 -18.51
CA PHE A 51 -1.81 -10.39 -18.80
C PHE A 51 -1.54 -11.60 -19.73
N GLU A 52 -0.33 -11.69 -20.29
CA GLU A 52 0.09 -12.86 -21.09
C GLU A 52 -0.87 -13.23 -22.24
N ILE A 53 -1.37 -12.23 -22.98
CA ILE A 53 -2.20 -12.48 -24.17
C ILE A 53 -1.35 -13.14 -25.25
N SER A 54 -1.67 -14.37 -25.62
CA SER A 54 -0.94 -15.14 -26.64
C SER A 54 -1.09 -14.53 -28.03
N GLU A 55 -0.22 -14.94 -28.96
CA GLU A 55 -0.47 -14.72 -30.38
C GLU A 55 -1.79 -15.40 -30.80
N GLY A 56 -2.56 -14.71 -31.64
CA GLY A 56 -3.85 -15.20 -32.12
C GLY A 56 -3.68 -16.35 -33.11
N ARG A 57 -4.25 -17.51 -32.81
CA ARG A 57 -4.23 -18.68 -33.69
C ARG A 57 -5.54 -18.79 -34.46
N ILE A 58 -5.48 -18.82 -35.78
CA ILE A 58 -6.69 -19.02 -36.60
C ILE A 58 -7.18 -20.46 -36.42
N LEU A 59 -8.44 -20.61 -36.00
CA LEU A 59 -9.11 -21.90 -35.86
C LEU A 59 -9.57 -22.39 -37.24
N PRO A 60 -9.03 -23.51 -37.76
CA PRO A 60 -9.44 -24.06 -39.04
C PRO A 60 -10.94 -24.40 -39.04
N GLY A 61 -11.65 -23.99 -40.10
CA GLY A 61 -13.09 -24.26 -40.27
C GLY A 61 -14.04 -23.22 -39.66
N LEU A 62 -13.63 -22.49 -38.61
CA LEU A 62 -14.45 -21.44 -38.00
C LEU A 62 -14.08 -20.03 -38.49
N GLY A 63 -12.88 -19.84 -39.04
CA GLY A 63 -12.41 -18.54 -39.52
C GLY A 63 -12.19 -17.50 -38.41
N MET A 64 -12.21 -17.93 -37.14
CA MET A 64 -11.98 -17.10 -35.96
C MET A 64 -10.54 -17.21 -35.48
N ALA A 65 -10.03 -16.16 -34.85
CA ALA A 65 -8.76 -16.19 -34.14
C ALA A 65 -8.97 -16.47 -32.65
N GLU A 66 -8.25 -17.44 -32.10
CA GLU A 66 -8.23 -17.78 -30.68
C GLU A 66 -6.99 -17.19 -30.00
N PHE A 67 -7.21 -16.57 -28.85
CA PHE A 67 -6.19 -16.01 -27.97
C PHE A 67 -6.30 -16.69 -26.60
N THR A 68 -5.19 -17.16 -26.06
CA THR A 68 -5.11 -17.54 -24.65
C THR A 68 -4.77 -16.29 -23.85
N VAL A 69 -5.57 -15.98 -22.83
CA VAL A 69 -5.41 -14.79 -22.01
C VAL A 69 -5.28 -15.21 -20.55
N GLY A 70 -4.15 -14.86 -19.93
CA GLY A 70 -3.99 -14.89 -18.48
C GLY A 70 -4.73 -13.71 -17.85
N TYR A 71 -5.37 -13.90 -16.71
CA TYR A 71 -6.02 -12.81 -15.99
C TYR A 71 -6.08 -13.08 -14.49
N ARG A 72 -6.07 -12.00 -13.70
CA ARG A 72 -6.27 -12.07 -12.26
C ARG A 72 -7.69 -11.66 -11.96
N ALA A 73 -8.37 -12.45 -11.15
CA ALA A 73 -9.73 -12.14 -10.71
C ALA A 73 -9.86 -12.22 -9.20
N VAL A 74 -10.74 -11.38 -8.66
CA VAL A 74 -11.31 -11.58 -7.34
C VAL A 74 -12.36 -12.67 -7.47
N VAL A 75 -12.11 -13.81 -6.82
CA VAL A 75 -13.03 -14.94 -6.79
C VAL A 75 -13.63 -15.11 -5.41
N TRP A 76 -14.90 -15.47 -5.33
CA TRP A 76 -15.57 -15.82 -4.09
C TRP A 76 -15.84 -17.32 -4.06
N ARG A 77 -15.29 -18.00 -3.05
CA ARG A 77 -15.57 -19.42 -2.78
C ARG A 77 -16.38 -19.54 -1.50
N PRO A 78 -17.70 -19.78 -1.59
CA PRO A 78 -18.54 -20.07 -0.43
C PRO A 78 -18.13 -21.38 0.24
N PHE A 79 -18.10 -21.41 1.57
CA PHE A 79 -17.77 -22.62 2.33
C PHE A 79 -18.74 -22.89 3.48
N LYS A 80 -18.80 -24.16 3.91
CA LYS A 80 -19.60 -24.57 5.08
C LYS A 80 -19.08 -23.88 6.35
N GLY A 81 -19.99 -23.21 7.05
CA GLY A 81 -19.71 -22.43 8.25
C GLY A 81 -19.57 -20.93 7.98
N GLU A 82 -19.53 -20.49 6.72
CA GLU A 82 -19.48 -19.08 6.37
C GLU A 82 -20.83 -18.40 6.65
N THR A 83 -20.80 -17.25 7.32
CA THR A 83 -21.98 -16.41 7.52
C THR A 83 -22.06 -15.36 6.43
N VAL A 84 -23.20 -15.29 5.74
CA VAL A 84 -23.45 -14.40 4.61
C VAL A 84 -24.75 -13.63 4.80
N ASP A 85 -24.78 -12.40 4.30
CA ASP A 85 -26.00 -11.60 4.25
C ASP A 85 -26.68 -11.82 2.90
N ALA A 86 -27.98 -12.10 2.94
CA ALA A 86 -28.77 -12.47 1.78
C ALA A 86 -30.10 -11.71 1.74
N VAL A 87 -30.68 -11.57 0.56
CA VAL A 87 -32.00 -10.96 0.38
C VAL A 87 -33.00 -12.06 0.06
N VAL A 88 -34.07 -12.14 0.84
CA VAL A 88 -35.13 -13.13 0.61
C VAL A 88 -35.87 -12.81 -0.69
N HIS A 89 -35.92 -13.80 -1.58
CA HIS A 89 -36.58 -13.68 -2.88
C HIS A 89 -38.00 -14.26 -2.84
N SER A 90 -38.17 -15.43 -2.23
CA SER A 90 -39.46 -16.13 -2.19
C SER A 90 -39.56 -17.02 -0.96
N ILE A 91 -40.76 -17.18 -0.43
CA ILE A 91 -41.03 -17.94 0.80
C ILE A 91 -42.16 -18.94 0.56
N ASN A 92 -42.07 -20.11 1.18
CA ASN A 92 -43.09 -21.14 1.18
C ASN A 92 -43.16 -21.84 2.57
N PRO A 93 -44.14 -22.73 2.81
CA PRO A 93 -44.25 -23.44 4.09
C PRO A 93 -43.01 -24.28 4.45
N GLN A 94 -42.20 -24.68 3.46
CA GLN A 94 -41.01 -25.50 3.66
C GLN A 94 -39.77 -24.67 4.02
N GLY A 95 -39.80 -23.34 3.88
CA GLY A 95 -38.68 -22.43 4.13
C GLY A 95 -38.66 -21.21 3.22
N PHE A 96 -37.50 -20.58 3.07
CA PHE A 96 -37.33 -19.43 2.17
C PHE A 96 -36.10 -19.58 1.27
N PHE A 97 -36.21 -19.00 0.08
CA PHE A 97 -35.13 -18.82 -0.87
C PHE A 97 -34.60 -17.39 -0.78
N ALA A 98 -33.29 -17.24 -0.74
CA ALA A 98 -32.62 -15.96 -0.71
C ALA A 98 -31.39 -15.95 -1.63
N HIS A 99 -30.93 -14.76 -1.98
CA HIS A 99 -29.71 -14.57 -2.79
C HIS A 99 -28.66 -13.81 -1.98
N ALA A 100 -27.45 -14.37 -1.91
CA ALA A 100 -26.25 -13.70 -1.42
C ALA A 100 -25.37 -13.36 -2.63
N GLY A 101 -25.63 -12.21 -3.26
CA GLY A 101 -25.03 -11.90 -4.57
C GLY A 101 -25.40 -12.96 -5.61
N PRO A 102 -24.43 -13.60 -6.31
CA PRO A 102 -24.72 -14.66 -7.29
C PRO A 102 -25.02 -16.03 -6.67
N LEU A 103 -24.83 -16.21 -5.35
CA LEU A 103 -25.11 -17.47 -4.66
C LEU A 103 -26.60 -17.57 -4.33
N ARG A 104 -27.26 -18.62 -4.81
CA ARG A 104 -28.62 -18.96 -4.42
C ARG A 104 -28.60 -19.82 -3.16
N LEU A 105 -29.44 -19.49 -2.19
CA LEU A 105 -29.52 -20.25 -0.95
C LEU A 105 -30.96 -20.53 -0.52
N PHE A 106 -31.14 -21.70 0.09
CA PHE A 106 -32.40 -22.14 0.66
C PHE A 106 -32.23 -22.42 2.15
N VAL A 107 -33.13 -21.87 2.97
CA VAL A 107 -33.20 -22.13 4.41
C VAL A 107 -34.49 -22.89 4.67
N SER A 108 -34.37 -24.16 5.05
CA SER A 108 -35.54 -24.99 5.40
C SER A 108 -36.16 -24.51 6.72
N ALA A 109 -37.48 -24.66 6.88
CA ALA A 109 -38.19 -24.41 8.13
C ALA A 109 -37.58 -25.16 9.34
N HIS A 110 -36.99 -26.35 9.12
CA HIS A 110 -36.27 -27.08 10.18
C HIS A 110 -34.95 -26.43 10.62
N LEU A 111 -34.47 -25.43 9.89
CA LEU A 111 -33.24 -24.66 10.15
C LEU A 111 -33.56 -23.20 10.50
N ILE A 112 -34.83 -22.92 10.78
CA ILE A 112 -35.34 -21.68 11.37
C ILE A 112 -35.57 -21.94 12.88
N PRO A 113 -35.32 -20.96 13.77
CA PRO A 113 -35.69 -21.03 15.18
C PRO A 113 -37.16 -21.46 15.40
N ASN A 114 -37.42 -22.25 16.44
CA ASN A 114 -38.75 -22.86 16.66
C ASN A 114 -39.85 -21.85 17.06
N ASP A 115 -39.45 -20.67 17.51
CA ASP A 115 -40.30 -19.53 17.86
C ASP A 115 -40.80 -18.77 16.63
N VAL A 116 -40.12 -18.88 15.49
CA VAL A 116 -40.52 -18.25 14.22
C VAL A 116 -41.35 -19.23 13.38
N LYS A 117 -42.63 -18.93 13.20
CA LYS A 117 -43.58 -19.83 12.52
C LYS A 117 -44.05 -19.26 11.19
N TRP A 118 -44.37 -20.17 10.28
CA TRP A 118 -45.00 -19.84 9.00
C TRP A 118 -46.41 -19.30 9.22
N ASP A 119 -46.69 -18.12 8.68
CA ASP A 119 -48.03 -17.53 8.65
C ASP A 119 -48.55 -17.48 7.20
N PRO A 120 -49.48 -18.37 6.81
CA PRO A 120 -50.05 -18.40 5.48
C PRO A 120 -51.07 -17.28 5.22
N ASN A 121 -51.57 -16.60 6.26
CA ASN A 121 -52.63 -15.61 6.14
C ASN A 121 -52.10 -14.18 5.96
N ALA A 122 -50.80 -13.96 6.20
CA ALA A 122 -50.13 -12.70 5.95
C ALA A 122 -50.01 -12.40 4.43
N THR A 123 -50.10 -11.12 4.06
CA THR A 123 -49.90 -10.65 2.68
C THR A 123 -48.81 -9.58 2.69
N PRO A 124 -47.57 -9.87 2.26
CA PRO A 124 -47.10 -11.14 1.66
C PRO A 124 -46.92 -12.29 2.69
N PRO A 125 -46.87 -13.56 2.24
CA PRO A 125 -46.63 -14.70 3.13
C PRO A 125 -45.27 -14.61 3.83
N GLN A 126 -45.23 -14.96 5.12
CA GLN A 126 -44.06 -14.67 5.97
C GLN A 126 -43.77 -15.75 7.01
N PHE A 127 -42.55 -15.73 7.55
CA PHE A 127 -42.18 -16.39 8.80
C PHE A 127 -42.08 -15.34 9.90
N THR A 128 -42.81 -15.50 11.01
CA THR A 128 -42.85 -14.51 12.09
C THR A 128 -42.94 -15.16 13.48
N ASN A 129 -42.41 -14.49 14.50
CA ASN A 129 -42.64 -14.83 15.91
C ASN A 129 -43.77 -13.98 16.54
N ASN A 130 -44.46 -13.14 15.76
CA ASN A 130 -45.49 -12.17 16.19
C ASN A 130 -44.99 -11.08 17.14
N GLU A 131 -43.67 -10.91 17.25
CA GLU A 131 -43.03 -9.87 18.06
C GLU A 131 -42.09 -9.06 17.15
N ASP A 132 -40.79 -9.37 17.18
CA ASP A 132 -39.74 -8.54 16.57
C ASP A 132 -39.18 -9.12 15.25
N THR A 133 -39.48 -10.38 14.94
CA THR A 133 -38.88 -11.10 13.80
C THR A 133 -39.92 -11.34 12.73
N VAL A 134 -39.76 -10.68 11.58
CA VAL A 134 -40.56 -10.90 10.38
C VAL A 134 -39.64 -11.18 9.19
N ILE A 135 -39.88 -12.30 8.50
CA ILE A 135 -39.16 -12.69 7.30
C ILE A 135 -40.17 -12.81 6.16
N GLU A 136 -40.12 -11.86 5.25
CA GLU A 136 -40.95 -11.76 4.04
C GLU A 136 -40.06 -11.56 2.79
N PRO A 137 -40.59 -11.63 1.56
CA PRO A 137 -39.81 -11.25 0.39
C PRO A 137 -39.23 -9.85 0.55
N GLN A 138 -37.98 -9.66 0.08
CA GLN A 138 -37.15 -8.45 0.27
C GLN A 138 -36.57 -8.24 1.68
N THR A 139 -36.86 -9.10 2.67
CA THR A 139 -36.18 -9.03 3.96
C THR A 139 -34.69 -9.36 3.80
N HIS A 140 -33.83 -8.56 4.41
CA HIS A 140 -32.41 -8.85 4.54
C HIS A 140 -32.20 -9.81 5.69
N VAL A 141 -31.58 -10.96 5.42
CA VAL A 141 -31.37 -12.03 6.39
C VAL A 141 -29.90 -12.41 6.46
N ARG A 142 -29.38 -12.58 7.67
CA ARG A 142 -28.06 -13.14 7.92
C ARG A 142 -28.17 -14.64 8.10
N VAL A 143 -27.45 -15.38 7.27
CA VAL A 143 -27.58 -16.84 7.15
C VAL A 143 -26.20 -17.49 7.25
N LYS A 144 -26.10 -18.58 8.00
CA LYS A 144 -24.90 -19.42 8.02
C LYS A 144 -25.03 -20.54 7.01
N ILE A 145 -24.06 -20.67 6.13
CA ILE A 145 -24.01 -21.73 5.12
C ILE A 145 -23.70 -23.06 5.81
N ILE A 146 -24.58 -24.04 5.69
CA ILE A 146 -24.37 -25.39 6.26
C ILE A 146 -23.89 -26.41 5.22
N GLY A 147 -24.05 -26.10 3.93
CA GLY A 147 -23.57 -26.91 2.83
C GLY A 147 -23.71 -26.19 1.51
N THR A 148 -22.85 -26.53 0.56
CA THR A 148 -22.89 -26.03 -0.81
C THR A 148 -23.02 -27.20 -1.79
N ARG A 149 -23.76 -26.97 -2.86
CA ARG A 149 -23.91 -27.90 -3.98
C ARG A 149 -23.61 -27.13 -5.25
N THR A 150 -22.73 -27.68 -6.07
CA THR A 150 -22.31 -27.07 -7.32
C THR A 150 -22.97 -27.77 -8.49
N GLU A 151 -23.49 -26.99 -9.43
CA GLU A 151 -23.98 -27.45 -10.72
C GLU A 151 -23.21 -26.72 -11.84
N VAL A 152 -23.35 -27.15 -13.09
CA VAL A 152 -22.59 -26.54 -14.19
C VAL A 152 -23.07 -25.09 -14.39
N GLY A 153 -22.22 -24.13 -14.02
CA GLY A 153 -22.50 -22.70 -14.15
C GLY A 153 -23.31 -22.07 -13.02
N GLU A 154 -23.75 -22.84 -12.03
CA GLU A 154 -24.50 -22.33 -10.86
C GLU A 154 -24.00 -22.97 -9.55
N MET A 155 -24.19 -22.28 -8.43
CA MET A 155 -23.95 -22.83 -7.11
C MET A 155 -25.15 -22.56 -6.20
N TRP A 156 -25.53 -23.59 -5.46
CA TRP A 156 -26.58 -23.56 -4.47
C TRP A 156 -26.00 -23.76 -3.08
N ALA A 157 -26.58 -23.11 -2.08
CA ALA A 157 -26.24 -23.32 -0.68
C ALA A 157 -27.49 -23.67 0.12
N ILE A 158 -27.30 -24.48 1.16
CA ILE A 158 -28.29 -24.63 2.22
C ILE A 158 -27.82 -23.77 3.39
N GLY A 159 -28.73 -22.95 3.90
CA GLY A 159 -28.46 -22.04 5.00
C GLY A 159 -29.22 -22.41 6.27
N SER A 160 -28.75 -21.89 7.40
CA SER A 160 -29.39 -21.98 8.71
C SER A 160 -29.43 -20.60 9.37
N ILE A 161 -30.49 -20.32 10.12
CA ILE A 161 -30.62 -19.12 10.97
C ILE A 161 -30.89 -19.49 12.44
N LYS A 162 -30.57 -20.72 12.85
CA LYS A 162 -30.81 -21.24 14.21
C LYS A 162 -29.84 -20.78 15.29
N GLU A 163 -28.66 -20.31 14.90
CA GLU A 163 -27.63 -19.89 15.86
C GLU A 163 -27.85 -18.45 16.30
N ASP A 164 -27.30 -18.11 17.46
CA ASP A 164 -27.31 -16.75 18.00
C ASP A 164 -26.68 -15.79 16.96
N TYR A 165 -27.28 -14.59 16.82
CA TYR A 165 -26.83 -13.53 15.88
C TYR A 165 -27.15 -13.75 14.38
N LEU A 166 -27.96 -14.77 14.05
CA LEU A 166 -28.52 -14.99 12.71
C LEU A 166 -30.00 -14.55 12.63
N GLY A 167 -30.56 -14.46 11.42
CA GLY A 167 -31.95 -14.06 11.20
C GLY A 167 -32.10 -12.70 10.50
N PRO A 168 -33.30 -12.07 10.54
CA PRO A 168 -33.55 -10.82 9.84
C PRO A 168 -32.75 -9.66 10.43
N LEU A 169 -32.19 -8.83 9.55
CA LEU A 169 -31.41 -7.66 9.89
C LEU A 169 -32.35 -6.44 9.98
N SER A 170 -32.30 -5.71 11.10
CA SER A 170 -33.13 -4.50 11.28
C SER A 170 -32.81 -3.42 10.23
N ASN A 171 -33.84 -2.73 9.72
CA ASN A 171 -33.70 -1.67 8.71
C ASN A 171 -32.75 -0.52 9.11
N ARG A 172 -32.50 -0.32 10.42
CA ARG A 172 -31.56 0.70 10.92
C ARG A 172 -30.11 0.49 10.45
N TYR A 173 -29.73 -0.75 10.09
CA TYR A 173 -28.42 -1.04 9.51
C TYR A 173 -28.35 -0.74 7.99
N TRP A 174 -29.47 -0.77 7.27
CA TRP A 174 -29.52 -0.69 5.81
C TRP A 174 -29.89 0.68 5.24
N GLU A 175 -30.52 1.54 6.06
CA GLU A 175 -30.89 2.92 5.69
C GLU A 175 -29.77 3.95 5.93
N ASN A 176 -28.57 3.52 6.35
CA ASN A 176 -27.46 4.44 6.58
C ASN A 176 -27.00 5.10 5.27
N PRO A 177 -27.13 6.44 5.11
CA PRO A 177 -26.78 7.14 3.87
C PRO A 177 -25.32 6.97 3.45
N LYS A 178 -24.42 6.70 4.41
CA LYS A 178 -22.98 6.49 4.15
C LYS A 178 -22.65 5.14 3.49
N LEU A 179 -23.55 4.15 3.57
CA LEU A 179 -23.39 2.83 2.93
C LEU A 179 -24.11 2.74 1.56
N ARG A 180 -24.89 3.79 1.20
CA ARG A 180 -25.65 3.87 -0.05
C ARG A 180 -24.76 3.94 -1.30
N THR A 181 -23.57 4.52 -1.19
CA THR A 181 -22.62 4.71 -2.30
C THR A 181 -21.97 3.40 -2.77
N ILE A 182 -21.82 2.41 -1.88
CA ILE A 182 -21.33 1.07 -2.25
C ILE A 182 -22.45 0.28 -2.94
N ARG A 183 -23.70 0.52 -2.54
CA ARG A 183 -24.90 -0.18 -3.01
C ARG A 183 -25.24 0.10 -4.48
N GLU A 184 -25.07 1.33 -4.95
CA GLU A 184 -25.34 1.70 -6.34
C GLU A 184 -24.33 1.09 -7.33
N ALA A 185 -23.11 0.80 -6.89
CA ALA A 185 -22.10 0.11 -7.70
C ALA A 185 -22.39 -1.39 -7.92
N PHE A 186 -23.15 -2.04 -7.03
CA PHE A 186 -23.47 -3.48 -7.12
C PHE A 186 -24.82 -3.80 -7.77
N HIS A 187 -25.73 -2.82 -7.92
CA HIS A 187 -27.05 -3.04 -8.55
C HIS A 187 -27.16 -2.53 -10.00
N GLN A 188 -26.26 -1.68 -10.49
CA GLN A 188 -26.31 -1.14 -11.86
C GLN A 188 -25.42 -1.85 -12.90
N ALA A 189 -24.80 -2.98 -12.55
CA ALA A 189 -23.90 -3.70 -13.45
C ALA A 189 -24.57 -4.79 -14.31
N PRO A 190 -25.69 -4.52 -15.03
CA PRO A 190 -25.88 -5.21 -16.30
C PRO A 190 -26.30 -4.35 -17.49
N SER A 191 -26.48 -3.03 -17.39
CA SER A 191 -26.89 -2.26 -18.58
C SER A 191 -26.67 -0.75 -18.46
N MET A 192 -25.47 -0.26 -18.77
CA MET A 192 -25.26 1.06 -19.41
C MET A 192 -23.78 1.30 -19.72
N ILE A 193 -23.27 0.66 -20.77
CA ILE A 193 -22.14 1.20 -21.54
C ILE A 193 -22.49 1.03 -23.01
N SER A 194 -23.25 1.99 -23.55
CA SER A 194 -23.41 2.16 -24.99
C SER A 194 -22.13 2.81 -25.54
N TYR A 195 -21.33 2.05 -26.28
CA TYR A 195 -20.19 2.58 -27.02
C TYR A 195 -20.68 3.33 -28.26
N PRO A 196 -20.24 4.58 -28.51
CA PRO A 196 -20.60 5.28 -29.74
C PRO A 196 -19.95 4.63 -30.95
N THR A 197 -20.78 4.33 -31.95
CA THR A 197 -20.38 3.88 -33.28
C THR A 197 -19.74 5.04 -34.03
N ILE A 198 -18.47 4.93 -34.42
CA ILE A 198 -17.79 5.96 -35.23
C ILE A 198 -18.22 5.77 -36.69
N GLY A 199 -19.13 6.64 -37.13
CA GLY A 199 -19.50 6.84 -38.52
C GLY A 199 -18.46 7.67 -39.29
N ALA A 200 -18.43 7.43 -40.60
CA ALA A 200 -17.46 7.91 -41.57
C ALA A 200 -17.20 9.43 -41.55
N THR A 201 -15.93 9.76 -41.81
CA THR A 201 -15.42 11.11 -42.11
C THR A 201 -16.03 11.68 -43.39
N LYS A 202 -16.58 12.90 -43.29
CA LYS A 202 -16.70 13.82 -44.43
C LYS A 202 -15.98 15.12 -44.09
N SER A 203 -15.12 15.51 -45.02
CA SER A 203 -14.32 16.73 -45.01
C SER A 203 -15.19 17.97 -45.10
N LEU A 204 -14.80 19.05 -44.42
CA LEU A 204 -14.98 20.40 -44.96
C LEU A 204 -13.99 21.36 -44.30
N ALA A 205 -13.33 22.12 -45.17
CA ALA A 205 -12.21 23.00 -44.90
C ALA A 205 -12.68 24.39 -44.42
N THR A 206 -11.74 25.10 -43.76
CA THR A 206 -11.58 26.57 -43.69
C THR A 206 -12.73 27.37 -43.03
N THR A 207 -12.51 28.16 -41.98
CA THR A 207 -11.76 29.43 -42.05
C THR A 207 -11.42 29.97 -40.64
N THR A 208 -10.21 30.53 -40.57
CA THR A 208 -9.52 31.42 -39.63
C THR A 208 -10.34 32.29 -38.65
N LYS A 209 -9.97 32.29 -37.35
CA LYS A 209 -9.37 33.41 -36.58
C LYS A 209 -9.47 33.23 -35.05
N GLY A 210 -8.33 33.35 -34.38
CA GLY A 210 -8.19 34.16 -33.17
C GLY A 210 -8.37 33.50 -31.79
N LEU A 211 -7.22 33.36 -31.10
CA LEU A 211 -7.04 33.48 -29.63
C LEU A 211 -7.80 32.49 -28.72
N PHE A 212 -7.07 31.57 -28.10
CA PHE A 212 -6.86 31.53 -26.64
C PHE A 212 -5.84 30.43 -26.31
N TRP A 213 -4.81 30.79 -25.53
CA TRP A 213 -3.79 29.88 -25.03
C TRP A 213 -4.41 28.98 -23.94
N GLY A 214 -4.33 27.67 -24.15
CA GLY A 214 -4.74 26.64 -23.19
C GLY A 214 -4.08 25.31 -23.54
N ASN A 215 -2.82 25.14 -23.11
CA ASN A 215 -2.07 23.91 -23.35
C ASN A 215 -2.63 22.75 -22.50
N ILE A 216 -3.45 21.91 -23.13
CA ILE A 216 -3.54 20.48 -22.82
C ILE A 216 -2.51 19.79 -23.70
N MET A 217 -1.35 19.46 -23.13
CA MET A 217 -0.39 18.55 -23.75
C MET A 217 -0.54 17.18 -23.12
N LYS A 218 -1.19 16.27 -23.85
CA LYS A 218 -1.02 14.82 -23.69
C LYS A 218 0.39 14.48 -24.19
N TYR A 219 1.25 13.98 -23.30
CA TYR A 219 2.44 13.24 -23.71
C TYR A 219 2.25 11.76 -23.39
N HIS A 220 2.14 10.95 -24.44
CA HIS A 220 2.70 9.62 -24.47
C HIS A 220 4.11 9.75 -25.04
N ALA A 221 5.11 9.34 -24.27
CA ALA A 221 6.46 9.08 -24.75
C ALA A 221 7.01 7.89 -23.97
N THR A 222 7.09 6.75 -24.65
CA THR A 222 8.02 5.66 -24.35
C THR A 222 9.34 6.01 -25.01
N GLU A 223 10.42 6.16 -24.24
CA GLU A 223 11.77 6.34 -24.78
C GLU A 223 12.57 5.05 -24.66
N ASP A 224 12.78 4.42 -25.81
CA ASP A 224 14.04 3.85 -26.26
C ASP A 224 14.00 3.97 -27.78
N THR A 225 14.70 4.96 -28.37
CA THR A 225 15.34 4.94 -29.70
C THR A 225 15.95 6.30 -30.01
N ILE A 226 17.26 6.30 -30.24
CA ILE A 226 18.05 7.39 -30.81
C ILE A 226 17.62 7.58 -32.27
N ALA A 227 17.13 8.77 -32.61
CA ALA A 227 17.01 9.21 -34.00
C ALA A 227 17.39 10.68 -34.11
N CYS A 228 18.63 10.90 -34.58
CA CYS A 228 19.08 12.19 -35.10
C CYS A 228 18.57 12.31 -36.54
N CYS A 229 17.73 13.31 -36.84
CA CYS A 229 17.48 13.75 -38.20
C CYS A 229 17.30 15.27 -38.24
N ILE A 230 18.04 15.86 -39.18
CA ILE A 230 18.36 17.27 -39.36
C ILE A 230 17.31 17.96 -40.23
N LEU A 231 16.84 19.14 -39.81
CA LEU A 231 16.26 20.21 -40.64
C LEU A 231 16.57 21.52 -39.89
N GLY A 232 17.14 22.60 -40.44
CA GLY A 232 17.60 22.93 -41.77
C GLY A 232 18.31 24.30 -41.71
N GLU A 233 19.13 24.54 -42.73
CA GLU A 233 19.48 25.84 -43.33
C GLU A 233 19.68 27.08 -42.45
N LYS A 234 20.94 27.47 -42.27
CA LYS A 234 21.45 28.78 -42.70
C LYS A 234 22.98 28.80 -42.72
N VAL A 235 23.51 29.06 -43.91
CA VAL A 235 24.91 29.27 -44.24
C VAL A 235 25.37 30.60 -43.62
N TRP A 236 26.43 30.57 -42.81
CA TRP A 236 27.46 31.63 -42.78
C TRP A 236 28.84 31.00 -42.50
N THR A 237 29.80 31.61 -43.17
CA THR A 237 31.19 31.24 -43.52
C THR A 237 32.14 30.90 -42.37
N LEU A 238 33.12 30.04 -42.70
CA LEU A 238 34.34 29.77 -41.92
C LEU A 238 35.04 31.05 -41.48
N ALA A 239 35.41 31.10 -40.20
CA ALA A 239 36.60 31.80 -39.75
C ALA A 239 37.42 30.85 -38.86
N THR A 240 38.49 30.32 -39.45
CA THR A 240 39.59 29.66 -38.75
C THR A 240 40.36 30.72 -37.96
N LEU A 241 40.30 30.69 -36.62
CA LEU A 241 41.31 31.31 -35.78
C LEU A 241 41.88 30.27 -34.81
N ARG A 242 43.11 29.84 -35.10
CA ARG A 242 43.99 29.11 -34.18
C ARG A 242 44.45 30.08 -33.09
N LEU A 243 44.16 29.82 -31.82
CA LEU A 243 45.04 30.19 -30.70
C LEU A 243 44.94 29.15 -29.56
N ARG A 244 46.06 29.04 -28.84
CA ARG A 244 46.59 27.98 -27.96
C ARG A 244 45.84 27.77 -26.62
N PRO A 245 46.13 26.67 -25.86
CA PRO A 245 45.24 26.13 -24.84
C PRO A 245 45.35 26.90 -23.53
N ALA A 246 44.21 27.33 -23.00
CA ALA A 246 44.08 27.71 -21.60
C ALA A 246 43.39 26.55 -20.87
N PHE A 247 44.12 25.95 -19.94
CA PHE A 247 43.57 25.06 -18.92
C PHE A 247 42.48 25.82 -18.15
N VAL A 248 41.22 25.48 -18.42
CA VAL A 248 40.11 25.74 -17.51
C VAL A 248 39.38 24.41 -17.37
N THR A 249 39.64 23.73 -16.27
CA THR A 249 38.80 22.64 -15.77
C THR A 249 37.44 23.24 -15.42
N ASN A 250 36.57 23.40 -16.41
CA ASN A 250 35.16 23.64 -16.16
C ASN A 250 34.57 22.29 -15.74
N THR A 251 34.51 22.08 -14.44
CA THR A 251 33.52 21.21 -13.81
C THR A 251 32.15 21.70 -14.26
N LEU A 252 31.64 21.10 -15.33
CA LEU A 252 30.21 21.09 -15.62
C LEU A 252 29.53 20.41 -14.43
N ARG A 253 29.20 21.18 -13.40
CA ARG A 253 28.10 20.85 -12.49
C ARG A 253 26.88 20.77 -13.41
N LEU A 254 26.51 19.54 -13.77
CA LEU A 254 25.17 19.22 -14.24
C LEU A 254 24.21 19.84 -13.23
N ARG A 255 23.58 20.96 -13.61
CA ARG A 255 22.42 21.47 -12.90
C ARG A 255 21.43 20.32 -12.89
N GLY A 256 21.19 19.79 -11.69
CA GLY A 256 20.36 18.61 -11.50
C GLY A 256 19.04 18.79 -12.24
N VAL A 257 18.68 17.79 -13.03
CA VAL A 257 17.29 17.59 -13.46
C VAL A 257 16.47 17.56 -12.18
N THR A 258 15.75 18.63 -11.88
CA THR A 258 14.77 18.65 -10.78
C THR A 258 13.73 17.58 -11.12
N ARG A 259 13.85 16.41 -10.50
CA ARG A 259 12.80 15.39 -10.53
C ARG A 259 11.53 16.07 -10.01
N ASN A 260 10.47 16.09 -10.82
CA ASN A 260 9.15 16.51 -10.36
C ASN A 260 8.68 15.53 -9.26
N MET A 261 8.90 15.91 -8.00
CA MET A 261 8.41 15.16 -6.84
C MET A 261 6.91 15.35 -6.69
N SER A 262 6.18 14.27 -6.36
CA SER A 262 4.75 14.37 -6.05
C SER A 262 4.50 15.12 -4.74
N ALA A 263 3.27 15.59 -4.51
CA ALA A 263 2.89 16.28 -3.28
C ALA A 263 3.20 15.45 -2.03
N MET A 264 2.91 14.14 -2.06
CA MET A 264 3.25 13.24 -0.96
C MET A 264 4.76 13.09 -0.74
N GLN A 265 5.55 13.05 -1.81
CA GLN A 265 7.01 12.97 -1.69
C GLN A 265 7.58 14.23 -1.03
N GLN A 266 7.05 15.41 -1.38
CA GLN A 266 7.44 16.69 -0.79
C GLN A 266 7.06 16.80 0.69
N SER A 267 5.90 16.25 1.08
CA SER A 267 5.47 16.19 2.48
C SER A 267 6.38 15.30 3.34
N ASN A 268 6.96 14.25 2.75
CA ASN A 268 7.92 13.39 3.42
C ASN A 268 9.31 14.05 3.45
N ARG A 269 9.52 14.91 4.45
CA ARG A 269 10.79 15.62 4.69
C ARG A 269 12.01 14.69 4.72
N LEU A 270 11.92 13.53 5.37
CA LEU A 270 13.02 12.56 5.41
C LEU A 270 13.31 12.03 4.01
N ARG A 271 12.29 11.61 3.26
CA ARG A 271 12.46 11.12 1.89
C ARG A 271 13.07 12.19 0.99
N THR A 272 12.62 13.43 1.10
CA THR A 272 13.17 14.56 0.35
C THR A 272 14.66 14.75 0.66
N ALA A 273 15.05 14.77 1.94
CA ALA A 273 16.45 14.88 2.35
C ALA A 273 17.31 13.74 1.76
N LEU A 274 16.82 12.49 1.83
CA LEU A 274 17.53 11.32 1.31
C LEU A 274 17.69 11.36 -0.22
N LEU A 275 16.66 11.79 -0.95
CA LEU A 275 16.71 11.94 -2.42
C LEU A 275 17.67 13.05 -2.85
N GLU A 276 17.76 14.13 -2.09
CA GLU A 276 18.70 15.23 -2.31
C GLU A 276 20.14 14.92 -1.86
N GLY A 277 20.37 13.78 -1.23
CA GLY A 277 21.67 13.40 -0.68
C GLY A 277 22.07 14.20 0.56
N LYS A 278 21.10 14.86 1.22
CA LYS A 278 21.32 15.55 2.50
C LYS A 278 21.35 14.55 3.64
N LYS A 279 22.13 14.87 4.67
CA LYS A 279 22.14 14.11 5.93
C LYS A 279 20.91 14.47 6.74
N ALA A 280 20.16 13.47 7.19
CA ALA A 280 18.93 13.63 7.92
C ALA A 280 19.12 13.28 9.40
N PHE A 281 18.80 14.22 10.28
CA PHE A 281 18.97 14.06 11.72
C PHE A 281 17.59 13.91 12.39
N GLY A 282 17.45 12.95 13.29
CA GLY A 282 16.18 12.63 13.92
C GLY A 282 16.20 12.52 15.43
N ALA A 283 15.01 12.46 16.00
CA ALA A 283 14.80 12.21 17.41
C ALA A 283 14.04 10.88 17.63
N TRP A 284 14.41 10.16 18.69
CA TRP A 284 13.75 8.94 19.14
C TRP A 284 12.76 9.26 20.26
N GLN A 285 11.49 8.91 20.07
CA GLN A 285 10.42 9.11 21.03
C GLN A 285 10.01 7.77 21.65
N MET A 286 10.20 7.64 22.97
CA MET A 286 9.79 6.49 23.76
C MET A 286 8.66 6.83 24.74
N ILE A 287 8.46 8.12 25.06
CA ILE A 287 7.41 8.58 25.97
C ILE A 287 6.13 8.86 25.18
N PRO A 288 4.96 8.33 25.59
CA PRO A 288 3.71 8.61 24.92
C PRO A 288 3.27 10.07 25.10
N GLY A 289 2.57 10.61 24.11
CA GLY A 289 1.87 11.89 24.21
C GLY A 289 2.28 12.93 23.14
N ALA A 290 1.26 13.56 22.56
CA ALA A 290 1.42 14.55 21.49
C ALA A 290 2.26 15.79 21.89
N ASN A 291 2.34 16.12 23.17
CA ASN A 291 3.20 17.21 23.65
C ASN A 291 4.68 16.89 23.46
N VAL A 292 5.11 15.67 23.80
CA VAL A 292 6.48 15.20 23.59
C VAL A 292 6.79 15.20 22.10
N SER A 293 5.87 14.65 21.29
CA SER A 293 5.98 14.64 19.83
C SER A 293 6.20 16.03 19.23
N ARG A 294 5.43 17.04 19.69
CA ARG A 294 5.60 18.43 19.22
C ARG A 294 6.89 19.09 19.70
N ILE A 295 7.34 18.79 20.92
CA ILE A 295 8.61 19.29 21.45
C ILE A 295 9.76 18.78 20.57
N LEU A 296 9.79 17.47 20.29
CA LEU A 296 10.81 16.87 19.45
C LEU A 296 10.77 17.43 18.03
N ALA A 297 9.60 17.49 17.38
CA ALA A 297 9.48 18.00 16.02
C ALA A 297 9.89 19.49 15.89
N ARG A 298 9.65 20.32 16.92
CA ARG A 298 10.07 21.75 16.92
C ARG A 298 11.57 21.96 17.10
N SER A 299 12.34 20.92 17.45
CA SER A 299 13.79 21.04 17.61
C SER A 299 14.55 21.27 16.29
N GLY A 300 13.88 21.10 15.14
CA GLY A 300 14.47 21.29 13.81
C GLY A 300 14.91 19.99 13.13
N VAL A 301 14.75 18.85 13.79
CA VAL A 301 14.99 17.51 13.21
C VAL A 301 14.16 17.25 11.95
N ASP A 302 14.64 16.35 11.10
CA ASP A 302 14.00 15.98 9.84
C ASP A 302 12.93 14.89 10.03
N TRP A 303 13.10 14.08 11.07
CA TRP A 303 12.20 12.99 11.44
C TRP A 303 12.13 12.79 12.94
N VAL A 304 11.00 12.25 13.40
CA VAL A 304 10.82 11.74 14.76
C VAL A 304 10.39 10.28 14.64
N LEU A 305 11.12 9.39 15.28
CA LEU A 305 10.76 7.98 15.34
C LEU A 305 9.92 7.72 16.58
N VAL A 306 8.71 7.24 16.36
CA VAL A 306 7.75 6.77 17.37
C VAL A 306 8.06 5.30 17.62
N ASP A 307 8.55 5.01 18.82
CA ASP A 307 9.09 3.70 19.16
C ASP A 307 8.03 2.81 19.83
N CYS A 308 7.42 1.92 19.06
CA CYS A 308 6.45 0.95 19.57
C CYS A 308 7.10 -0.37 20.03
N GLU A 309 8.42 -0.53 19.91
CA GLU A 309 9.13 -1.76 20.31
C GLU A 309 9.61 -1.70 21.75
N HIS A 310 10.33 -0.63 22.10
CA HIS A 310 10.89 -0.43 23.45
C HIS A 310 10.29 0.77 24.16
N GLY A 311 9.63 1.68 23.43
CA GLY A 311 8.91 2.79 24.02
C GLY A 311 7.61 2.34 24.67
N ASN A 312 7.10 3.15 25.61
CA ASN A 312 5.79 2.93 26.21
C ASN A 312 4.69 3.52 25.30
N ILE A 313 4.70 3.12 24.03
CA ILE A 313 3.82 3.64 22.98
C ILE A 313 3.08 2.45 22.36
N ASP A 314 1.81 2.31 22.74
CA ASP A 314 0.91 1.36 22.10
C ASP A 314 0.33 1.91 20.79
N ASP A 315 -0.54 1.13 20.16
CA ASP A 315 -1.17 1.48 18.89
C ASP A 315 -2.02 2.78 18.98
N GLY A 316 -2.67 3.03 20.12
CA GLY A 316 -3.44 4.26 20.34
C GLY A 316 -2.54 5.48 20.48
N ALA A 317 -1.52 5.39 21.34
CA ALA A 317 -0.55 6.46 21.55
C ALA A 317 0.28 6.77 20.28
N MET A 318 0.56 5.75 19.45
CA MET A 318 1.16 5.93 18.13
C MET A 318 0.24 6.77 17.23
N HIS A 319 -1.06 6.43 17.21
CA HIS A 319 -2.07 7.19 16.46
C HIS A 319 -2.26 8.62 16.93
N ASP A 320 -1.86 8.97 18.16
CA ASP A 320 -1.82 10.36 18.66
C ASP A 320 -0.50 11.07 18.29
N ALA A 321 0.64 10.36 18.35
CA ALA A 321 1.96 10.92 18.10
C ALA A 321 2.19 11.26 16.62
N VAL A 322 1.82 10.36 15.71
CA VAL A 322 2.03 10.51 14.25
C VAL A 322 1.39 11.80 13.70
N PRO A 323 0.09 12.09 13.98
CA PRO A 323 -0.53 13.39 13.70
C PRO A 323 0.27 14.59 14.15
N ALA A 324 0.73 14.55 15.40
CA ALA A 324 1.33 15.70 16.07
C ALA A 324 2.70 16.06 15.45
N ILE A 325 3.44 15.06 14.97
CA ILE A 325 4.70 15.22 14.25
C ILE A 325 4.43 15.75 12.83
N ALA A 326 3.54 15.09 12.08
CA ALA A 326 3.25 15.44 10.69
C ALA A 326 2.75 16.88 10.53
N ALA A 327 1.89 17.34 11.46
CA ALA A 327 1.35 18.70 11.47
C ALA A 327 2.42 19.81 11.60
N LEU A 328 3.65 19.46 11.99
CA LEU A 328 4.79 20.38 12.08
C LEU A 328 5.75 20.28 10.88
N GLY A 329 5.39 19.53 9.83
CA GLY A 329 6.22 19.36 8.63
C GLY A 329 7.46 18.50 8.85
N VAL A 330 7.49 17.73 9.94
CA VAL A 330 8.53 16.75 10.26
C VAL A 330 8.02 15.36 9.93
N SER A 331 8.90 14.43 9.54
CA SER A 331 8.45 13.08 9.16
C SER A 331 8.23 12.17 10.37
N PRO A 332 6.99 11.70 10.66
CA PRO A 332 6.77 10.63 11.61
C PRO A 332 7.23 9.30 11.03
N ILE A 333 8.15 8.64 11.71
CA ILE A 333 8.60 7.28 11.40
C ILE A 333 8.13 6.38 12.54
N VAL A 334 7.61 5.19 12.25
CA VAL A 334 7.18 4.26 13.30
C VAL A 334 8.10 3.06 13.33
N ARG A 335 8.72 2.77 14.47
CA ARG A 335 9.38 1.47 14.70
C ARG A 335 8.35 0.47 15.22
N LEU A 336 8.19 -0.64 14.50
CA LEU A 336 7.23 -1.68 14.85
C LEU A 336 7.76 -2.56 16.00
N PRO A 337 6.88 -3.19 16.80
CA PRO A 337 7.31 -4.18 17.79
C PRO A 337 7.89 -5.46 17.15
N ASP A 338 7.39 -5.85 15.97
CA ASP A 338 7.83 -7.03 15.22
C ASP A 338 7.36 -6.94 13.75
N MET A 339 7.88 -7.82 12.89
CA MET A 339 7.48 -7.95 11.48
C MET A 339 6.17 -8.72 11.34
N GLN A 340 5.05 -8.05 11.63
CA GLN A 340 3.71 -8.59 11.37
C GLN A 340 2.97 -7.69 10.38
N GLY A 341 2.37 -8.29 9.34
CA GLY A 341 1.71 -7.54 8.26
C GLY A 341 0.59 -6.60 8.75
N TRP A 342 -0.10 -6.96 9.83
CA TRP A 342 -1.13 -6.11 10.43
C TRP A 342 -0.52 -4.92 11.19
N MET A 343 0.64 -5.07 11.83
CA MET A 343 1.36 -3.96 12.50
C MET A 343 1.88 -2.96 11.46
N VAL A 344 2.47 -3.46 10.37
CA VAL A 344 2.88 -2.64 9.21
C VAL A 344 1.71 -1.82 8.69
N LYS A 345 0.55 -2.47 8.51
CA LYS A 345 -0.68 -1.80 8.05
C LYS A 345 -1.11 -0.72 9.04
N ARG A 346 -1.22 -1.02 10.35
CA ARG A 346 -1.64 -0.06 11.39
C ARG A 346 -0.73 1.17 11.42
N ALA A 347 0.58 0.97 11.47
CA ALA A 347 1.55 2.05 11.49
C ALA A 347 1.42 2.96 10.26
N LEU A 348 1.34 2.39 9.06
CA LEU A 348 1.19 3.18 7.85
C LEU A 348 -0.23 3.76 7.68
N ASP A 349 -1.26 3.18 8.31
CA ASP A 349 -2.63 3.67 8.31
C ASP A 349 -2.85 4.85 9.28
N SER A 350 -1.95 5.03 10.25
CA SER A 350 -1.84 6.27 11.06
C SER A 350 -1.32 7.47 10.25
N GLY A 351 -0.78 7.21 9.06
CA GLY A 351 -0.16 8.20 8.16
C GLY A 351 1.34 8.42 8.42
N ALA A 352 2.02 7.44 9.02
CA ALA A 352 3.47 7.44 9.12
C ALA A 352 4.13 7.61 7.73
N HIS A 353 5.17 8.42 7.66
CA HIS A 353 5.96 8.66 6.44
C HIS A 353 6.92 7.50 6.13
N GLY A 354 7.12 6.60 7.08
CA GLY A 354 7.88 5.38 6.92
C GLY A 354 7.79 4.50 8.15
N ILE A 355 8.27 3.27 8.01
CA ILE A 355 8.36 2.29 9.08
C ILE A 355 9.77 1.73 9.21
N VAL A 356 10.17 1.43 10.44
CA VAL A 356 11.38 0.66 10.78
C VAL A 356 10.94 -0.68 11.34
N VAL A 357 11.50 -1.77 10.81
CA VAL A 357 11.23 -3.12 11.29
C VAL A 357 12.46 -3.67 12.00
N PRO A 358 12.36 -3.97 13.31
CA PRO A 358 13.46 -4.51 14.09
C PRO A 358 13.67 -5.99 13.82
N LEU A 359 14.77 -6.54 14.33
CA LEU A 359 15.06 -7.98 14.41
C LEU A 359 14.91 -8.75 13.08
N LEU A 360 15.14 -8.08 11.95
CA LEU A 360 15.17 -8.72 10.64
C LEU A 360 16.35 -9.71 10.60
N ARG A 361 16.14 -10.92 10.08
CA ARG A 361 17.14 -11.99 10.00
C ARG A 361 17.48 -12.40 8.58
N THR A 362 16.51 -12.38 7.67
CA THR A 362 16.69 -12.97 6.33
C THR A 362 16.26 -12.04 5.19
N PRO A 363 16.81 -12.23 3.96
CA PRO A 363 16.32 -11.55 2.76
C PRO A 363 14.85 -11.82 2.48
N GLU A 364 14.33 -12.97 2.89
CA GLU A 364 12.93 -13.32 2.68
C GLU A 364 12.00 -12.51 3.58
N GLU A 365 12.35 -12.32 4.85
CA GLU A 365 11.63 -11.40 5.74
C GLU A 365 11.61 -9.97 5.18
N ALA A 366 12.71 -9.53 4.54
CA ALA A 366 12.75 -8.21 3.90
C ALA A 366 11.78 -8.12 2.70
N ARG A 367 11.65 -9.19 1.89
CA ARG A 367 10.64 -9.26 0.83
C ARG A 367 9.22 -9.27 1.39
N GLN A 368 8.99 -10.01 2.48
CA GLN A 368 7.69 -10.05 3.16
C GLN A 368 7.29 -8.69 3.74
N LEU A 369 8.26 -7.93 4.26
CA LEU A 369 8.06 -6.55 4.68
C LEU A 369 7.63 -5.67 3.50
N VAL A 370 8.34 -5.71 2.37
CA VAL A 370 7.96 -4.94 1.16
C VAL A 370 6.54 -5.30 0.72
N GLN A 371 6.21 -6.59 0.67
CA GLN A 371 4.87 -7.07 0.36
C GLN A 371 3.82 -6.49 1.34
N SER A 372 4.14 -6.37 2.62
CA SER A 372 3.21 -5.83 3.63
C SER A 372 3.10 -4.31 3.60
N ALA A 373 4.16 -3.60 3.20
CA ALA A 373 4.23 -2.14 3.21
C ALA A 373 3.69 -1.47 1.94
N LYS A 374 3.79 -2.15 0.79
CA LYS A 374 3.42 -1.59 -0.52
C LYS A 374 2.04 -2.06 -0.98
N PHE A 375 1.30 -1.19 -1.67
CA PHE A 375 0.07 -1.52 -2.38
C PHE A 375 0.36 -2.33 -3.66
N PRO A 376 -0.63 -3.09 -4.17
CA PRO A 376 -0.52 -3.74 -5.48
C PRO A 376 -0.12 -2.75 -6.59
N PRO A 377 0.71 -3.16 -7.58
CA PRO A 377 1.24 -4.52 -7.79
C PRO A 377 2.54 -4.82 -7.01
N GLN A 378 3.14 -3.84 -6.33
CA GLN A 378 4.44 -4.02 -5.65
C GLN A 378 4.34 -4.80 -4.34
N GLY A 379 3.14 -4.83 -3.75
CA GLY A 379 2.85 -5.60 -2.55
C GLY A 379 1.38 -5.96 -2.44
N ARG A 380 0.96 -6.27 -1.21
CA ARG A 380 -0.37 -6.76 -0.83
C ARG A 380 -0.98 -5.98 0.34
N ARG A 381 -0.48 -4.77 0.64
CA ARG A 381 -1.05 -3.90 1.68
C ARG A 381 -2.52 -3.61 1.36
N GLY A 382 -3.40 -3.81 2.35
CA GLY A 382 -4.82 -3.45 2.22
C GLY A 382 -5.02 -1.93 2.26
N PHE A 383 -5.74 -1.39 1.28
CA PHE A 383 -6.10 0.03 1.19
C PHE A 383 -7.44 0.31 1.90
N GLY A 384 -7.57 1.47 2.57
CA GLY A 384 -8.86 1.84 3.17
C GLY A 384 -8.82 2.78 4.38
N SER A 385 -7.65 3.13 4.93
CA SER A 385 -7.59 4.11 6.03
C SER A 385 -7.93 5.53 5.51
N PRO A 386 -8.94 6.20 6.07
CA PRO A 386 -9.23 7.59 5.72
C PRO A 386 -8.29 8.60 6.39
N ILE A 387 -7.52 8.16 7.38
CA ILE A 387 -6.73 9.05 8.26
C ILE A 387 -5.33 9.29 7.72
N ALA A 388 -4.77 8.31 6.98
CA ALA A 388 -3.39 8.39 6.50
C ALA A 388 -3.15 9.58 5.54
N PRO A 389 -4.03 9.89 4.57
CA PRO A 389 -3.87 11.05 3.69
C PRO A 389 -3.74 12.39 4.42
N GLU A 390 -4.45 12.57 5.55
CA GLU A 390 -4.48 13.81 6.34
C GLU A 390 -3.10 14.23 6.89
N ARG A 391 -2.12 13.32 6.88
CA ARG A 391 -0.74 13.57 7.35
C ARG A 391 0.18 14.16 6.28
N PHE A 392 -0.34 14.36 5.06
CA PHE A 392 0.41 14.91 3.93
C PHE A 392 -0.17 16.29 3.56
N HIS A 393 0.69 17.21 3.13
CA HIS A 393 0.33 18.59 2.80
C HIS A 393 0.92 19.03 1.45
N PRO A 394 0.07 19.39 0.45
CA PRO A 394 -1.40 19.35 0.48
C PRO A 394 -1.93 17.92 0.64
N GLU A 395 -3.12 17.79 1.25
CA GLU A 395 -3.76 16.49 1.46
C GLU A 395 -4.07 15.83 0.12
N PRO A 396 -3.56 14.62 -0.16
CA PRO A 396 -3.86 13.90 -1.38
C PRO A 396 -5.27 13.31 -1.32
N THR A 397 -5.95 13.23 -2.46
CA THR A 397 -7.16 12.40 -2.57
C THR A 397 -6.82 10.93 -2.32
N PHE A 398 -7.81 10.10 -1.98
CA PHE A 398 -7.60 8.64 -1.85
C PHE A 398 -6.92 8.01 -3.07
N THR A 399 -7.32 8.41 -4.29
CA THR A 399 -6.71 7.93 -5.52
C THR A 399 -5.26 8.37 -5.64
N GLN A 400 -4.96 9.65 -5.34
CA GLN A 400 -3.58 10.15 -5.34
C GLN A 400 -2.73 9.43 -4.29
N TYR A 401 -3.26 9.18 -3.10
CA TYR A 401 -2.58 8.44 -2.06
C TYR A 401 -2.24 7.02 -2.52
N LEU A 402 -3.21 6.29 -3.08
CA LEU A 402 -3.00 4.94 -3.60
C LEU A 402 -1.91 4.91 -4.69
N GLN A 403 -1.91 5.89 -5.60
CA GLN A 403 -0.94 5.98 -6.69
C GLN A 403 0.46 6.41 -6.24
N GLN A 404 0.57 7.24 -5.20
CA GLN A 404 1.83 7.86 -4.80
C GLN A 404 2.51 7.16 -3.61
N ALA A 405 1.76 6.51 -2.72
CA ALA A 405 2.26 5.99 -1.45
C ALA A 405 3.46 5.03 -1.62
N ASN A 406 3.41 4.11 -2.59
CA ASN A 406 4.50 3.16 -2.83
C ASN A 406 5.86 3.84 -3.07
N ASN A 407 5.83 4.99 -3.73
CA ASN A 407 7.01 5.79 -4.10
C ASN A 407 7.24 6.98 -3.15
N SER A 408 6.44 7.12 -2.09
CA SER A 408 6.50 8.27 -1.15
C SER A 408 6.80 7.83 0.28
N LEU A 409 6.43 6.61 0.67
CA LEU A 409 6.67 6.08 2.01
C LEU A 409 7.96 5.28 2.06
N LEU A 410 8.71 5.43 3.17
CA LEU A 410 9.98 4.75 3.39
C LEU A 410 9.77 3.38 4.06
N THR A 411 10.40 2.35 3.52
CA THR A 411 10.49 1.01 4.13
C THR A 411 11.91 0.79 4.61
N ILE A 412 12.08 0.73 5.93
CA ILE A 412 13.38 0.67 6.60
C ILE A 412 13.50 -0.67 7.33
N VAL A 413 14.63 -1.35 7.14
CA VAL A 413 14.96 -2.59 7.85
C VAL A 413 16.08 -2.31 8.84
N GLN A 414 15.91 -2.82 10.06
CA GLN A 414 16.96 -2.75 11.07
C GLN A 414 17.90 -3.94 10.93
N ILE A 415 19.20 -3.67 10.80
CA ILE A 415 20.26 -4.67 10.71
C ILE A 415 20.91 -4.77 12.09
N GLU A 416 20.48 -5.76 12.86
CA GLU A 416 20.92 -5.95 14.24
C GLU A 416 20.97 -7.41 14.69
N THR A 417 20.81 -8.33 13.74
CA THR A 417 20.98 -9.77 13.96
C THR A 417 22.23 -10.25 13.22
N LYS A 418 22.78 -11.38 13.68
CA LYS A 418 23.97 -11.97 13.06
C LYS A 418 23.66 -12.46 11.64
N GLU A 419 22.49 -13.07 11.47
CA GLU A 419 22.00 -13.62 10.21
C GLU A 419 21.82 -12.52 9.15
N ALA A 420 21.29 -11.35 9.54
CA ALA A 420 21.15 -10.22 8.63
C ALA A 420 22.51 -9.63 8.23
N LEU A 421 23.49 -9.59 9.15
CA LEU A 421 24.85 -9.15 8.83
C LEU A 421 25.58 -10.11 7.88
N GLU A 422 25.33 -11.41 8.02
CA GLU A 422 25.86 -12.44 7.12
C GLU A 422 25.23 -12.34 5.73
N SER A 423 23.93 -12.05 5.65
CA SER A 423 23.14 -11.95 4.41
C SER A 423 22.98 -10.51 3.89
N ILE A 424 23.87 -9.60 4.29
CA ILE A 424 23.64 -8.15 4.12
C ILE A 424 23.54 -7.70 2.66
N ASP A 425 24.36 -8.26 1.76
CA ASP A 425 24.31 -7.95 0.32
C ASP A 425 22.95 -8.36 -0.28
N ASP A 426 22.41 -9.52 0.11
CA ASP A 426 21.13 -10.02 -0.39
C ASP A 426 19.94 -9.21 0.15
N ILE A 427 20.00 -8.78 1.42
CA ILE A 427 19.01 -7.87 2.01
C ILE A 427 19.07 -6.50 1.32
N ALA A 428 20.28 -5.97 1.10
CA ALA A 428 20.48 -4.69 0.41
C ALA A 428 19.99 -4.75 -1.05
N ALA A 429 20.02 -5.91 -1.70
CA ALA A 429 19.51 -6.10 -3.05
C ALA A 429 17.98 -6.16 -3.15
N VAL A 430 17.24 -6.25 -2.04
CA VAL A 430 15.77 -6.33 -2.07
C VAL A 430 15.17 -5.01 -2.59
N ASN A 431 14.41 -5.12 -3.68
CA ASN A 431 13.64 -4.01 -4.23
C ASN A 431 12.50 -3.62 -3.30
N GLY A 432 12.33 -2.32 -3.06
CA GLY A 432 11.33 -1.78 -2.14
C GLY A 432 11.84 -1.47 -0.73
N ILE A 433 13.03 -1.96 -0.36
CA ILE A 433 13.75 -1.47 0.83
C ILE A 433 14.46 -0.16 0.47
N ASP A 434 14.23 0.89 1.27
CA ASP A 434 14.79 2.22 1.06
C ASP A 434 16.06 2.45 1.91
N VAL A 435 16.04 1.99 3.16
CA VAL A 435 17.09 2.26 4.17
C VAL A 435 17.47 0.99 4.92
N LEU A 436 18.78 0.75 5.07
CA LEU A 436 19.34 -0.23 6.02
C LEU A 436 19.77 0.54 7.26
N PHE A 437 19.02 0.37 8.35
CA PHE A 437 19.23 1.09 9.61
C PHE A 437 19.97 0.20 10.61
N ILE A 438 21.01 0.70 11.26
CA ILE A 438 21.82 -0.11 12.18
C ILE A 438 21.39 0.12 13.62
N GLY A 439 21.04 -0.97 14.32
CA GLY A 439 20.86 -1.03 15.77
C GLY A 439 22.16 -1.53 16.42
N PRO A 440 23.08 -0.64 16.85
CA PRO A 440 24.43 -1.06 17.23
C PRO A 440 24.48 -1.86 18.53
N PHE A 441 23.51 -1.67 19.44
CA PHE A 441 23.43 -2.41 20.69
C PHE A 441 23.08 -3.88 20.44
N ASP A 442 21.97 -4.16 19.77
CA ASP A 442 21.55 -5.52 19.44
C ASP A 442 22.50 -6.19 18.44
N LEU A 443 23.03 -5.44 17.47
CA LEU A 443 24.07 -5.98 16.58
C LEU A 443 25.29 -6.44 17.37
N GLY A 444 25.77 -5.61 18.31
CA GLY A 444 26.88 -5.95 19.20
C GLY A 444 26.58 -7.20 20.02
N ASN A 445 25.39 -7.28 20.63
CA ASN A 445 24.95 -8.48 21.35
C ASN A 445 24.94 -9.72 20.46
N ALA A 446 24.36 -9.62 19.25
CA ALA A 446 24.18 -10.73 18.32
C ALA A 446 25.50 -11.30 17.78
N ILE A 447 26.54 -10.46 17.63
CA ILE A 447 27.87 -10.89 17.16
C ILE A 447 28.85 -11.18 18.31
N GLY A 448 28.40 -11.13 19.57
CA GLY A 448 29.23 -11.43 20.75
C GLY A 448 30.15 -10.29 21.20
N HIS A 449 29.92 -9.07 20.72
CA HIS A 449 30.69 -7.87 21.06
C HIS A 449 29.76 -6.75 21.57
N PRO A 450 29.10 -6.94 22.74
CA PRO A 450 28.17 -5.97 23.30
C PRO A 450 28.85 -4.62 23.58
N ILE A 451 28.08 -3.54 23.49
CA ILE A 451 28.54 -2.21 23.90
C ILE A 451 28.48 -2.14 25.42
N ILE A 452 29.65 -2.21 26.06
CA ILE A 452 29.78 -2.12 27.52
C ILE A 452 30.39 -0.76 27.86
N GLU A 453 29.73 -0.03 28.76
CA GLU A 453 30.15 1.33 29.17
C GLU A 453 30.39 2.28 27.99
N GLY A 454 29.66 2.07 26.89
CA GLY A 454 29.78 2.86 25.66
C GLY A 454 30.99 2.60 24.79
N VAL A 455 31.76 1.55 25.09
CA VAL A 455 32.90 1.16 24.28
C VAL A 455 32.42 0.20 23.20
N MET A 456 32.58 0.61 21.94
CA MET A 456 32.35 -0.26 20.78
C MET A 456 33.65 -0.98 20.38
N ALA A 457 33.63 -2.31 20.39
CA ALA A 457 34.72 -3.16 19.92
C ALA A 457 35.02 -2.94 18.41
N SER A 458 36.24 -3.29 17.99
CA SER A 458 36.68 -3.23 16.58
C SER A 458 35.78 -4.02 15.64
N GLU A 459 35.28 -5.15 16.10
CA GLU A 459 34.45 -6.11 15.37
C GLU A 459 33.07 -5.51 15.07
N LEU A 460 32.47 -4.85 16.07
CA LEU A 460 31.23 -4.10 15.87
C LEU A 460 31.43 -2.92 14.92
N LYS A 461 32.53 -2.17 15.05
CA LYS A 461 32.87 -1.09 14.09
C LYS A 461 33.06 -1.64 12.67
N GLY A 462 33.69 -2.80 12.53
CA GLY A 462 33.84 -3.51 11.26
C GLY A 462 32.51 -3.95 10.67
N ALA A 463 31.60 -4.47 11.49
CA ALA A 463 30.25 -4.83 11.07
C ALA A 463 29.45 -3.61 10.59
N ILE A 464 29.52 -2.49 11.32
CA ILE A 464 28.90 -1.21 10.94
C ILE A 464 29.45 -0.73 9.59
N ALA A 465 30.77 -0.77 9.40
CA ALA A 465 31.41 -0.39 8.14
C ALA A 465 31.01 -1.32 6.98
N LYS A 466 30.88 -2.63 7.22
CA LYS A 466 30.42 -3.61 6.24
C LYS A 466 28.98 -3.30 5.77
N ILE A 467 28.07 -2.99 6.71
CA ILE A 467 26.68 -2.64 6.38
C ILE A 467 26.62 -1.35 5.57
N LEU A 468 27.41 -0.33 5.93
CA LEU A 468 27.52 0.91 5.17
C LEU A 468 27.97 0.64 3.73
N ALA A 469 29.04 -0.15 3.54
CA ALA A 469 29.57 -0.48 2.23
C ALA A 469 28.56 -1.27 1.38
N ALA A 470 27.88 -2.27 1.95
CA ALA A 470 26.86 -3.05 1.27
C ALA A 470 25.67 -2.18 0.82
N SER A 471 25.21 -1.28 1.70
CA SER A 471 24.13 -0.33 1.39
C SER A 471 24.50 0.59 0.23
N GLN A 472 25.70 1.18 0.27
CA GLN A 472 26.20 2.06 -0.79
C GLN A 472 26.35 1.33 -2.13
N LYS A 473 26.91 0.11 -2.11
CA LYS A 473 27.04 -0.75 -3.30
C LYS A 473 25.69 -1.05 -3.95
N ALA A 474 24.64 -1.25 -3.15
CA ALA A 474 23.29 -1.50 -3.63
C ALA A 474 22.49 -0.21 -3.93
N GLY A 475 23.07 0.98 -3.76
CA GLY A 475 22.39 2.26 -3.95
C GLY A 475 21.31 2.55 -2.91
N LYS A 476 21.36 1.89 -1.75
CA LYS A 476 20.45 2.09 -0.61
C LYS A 476 21.00 3.16 0.33
N LYS A 477 20.11 3.74 1.14
CA LYS A 477 20.50 4.66 2.21
C LYS A 477 20.88 3.90 3.47
N THR A 478 21.77 4.48 4.26
CA THR A 478 22.20 3.86 5.52
C THR A 478 21.82 4.74 6.70
N GLY A 479 21.14 4.16 7.68
CA GLY A 479 20.85 4.81 8.95
C GLY A 479 21.55 4.16 10.12
N VAL A 480 21.66 4.88 11.25
CA VAL A 480 22.25 4.33 12.48
C VAL A 480 21.67 5.03 13.71
N TYR A 481 21.39 4.25 14.75
CA TYR A 481 21.08 4.82 16.06
C TYR A 481 22.36 5.36 16.71
N CYS A 482 22.32 6.61 17.16
CA CYS A 482 23.39 7.21 17.94
C CYS A 482 22.87 7.65 19.31
N THR A 483 23.73 7.62 20.31
CA THR A 483 23.41 8.04 21.69
C THR A 483 23.43 9.56 21.86
N GLY A 484 23.87 10.31 20.85
CA GLY A 484 23.88 11.77 20.88
C GLY A 484 24.42 12.41 19.60
N GLY A 485 24.27 13.73 19.51
CA GLY A 485 24.65 14.52 18.32
C GLY A 485 26.13 14.46 17.93
N GLU A 486 27.05 14.31 18.89
CA GLU A 486 28.49 14.18 18.61
C GLU A 486 28.79 12.90 17.81
N GLN A 487 28.22 11.77 18.24
CA GLN A 487 28.35 10.50 17.53
C GLN A 487 27.62 10.54 16.18
N ALA A 488 26.43 11.16 16.12
CA ALA A 488 25.71 11.35 14.88
C ALA A 488 26.51 12.14 13.84
N LYS A 489 27.25 13.18 14.28
CA LYS A 489 28.16 13.94 13.40
C LYS A 489 29.28 13.06 12.85
N VAL A 490 29.91 12.22 13.68
CA VAL A 490 30.95 11.29 13.22
C VAL A 490 30.41 10.37 12.13
N TYR A 491 29.23 9.77 12.33
CA TYR A 491 28.62 8.90 11.31
C TYR A 491 28.18 9.68 10.06
N ALA A 492 27.70 10.92 10.19
CA ALA A 492 27.41 11.78 9.05
C ALA A 492 28.65 12.00 8.18
N ASP A 493 29.79 12.31 8.81
CA ASP A 493 31.08 12.53 8.15
C ASP A 493 31.62 11.24 7.50
N MET A 494 31.29 10.07 8.06
CA MET A 494 31.57 8.75 7.46
C MET A 494 30.67 8.40 6.27
N GLY A 495 29.59 9.15 6.05
CA GLY A 495 28.70 8.97 4.90
C GLY A 495 27.35 8.32 5.21
N PHE A 496 26.98 8.10 6.47
CA PHE A 496 25.62 7.69 6.84
C PHE A 496 24.60 8.78 6.48
N ASP A 497 23.37 8.42 6.15
CA ASP A 497 22.35 9.33 5.63
C ASP A 497 21.27 9.69 6.65
N MET A 498 20.99 8.81 7.63
CA MET A 498 19.92 8.96 8.62
C MET A 498 20.43 8.65 10.03
N MET A 499 20.55 9.66 10.90
CA MET A 499 21.11 9.47 12.25
C MET A 499 20.17 9.97 13.34
N ASN A 500 20.01 9.18 14.40
CA ASN A 500 19.39 9.65 15.62
C ASN A 500 20.34 10.62 16.35
N VAL A 501 19.85 11.74 16.88
CA VAL A 501 20.66 12.70 17.65
C VAL A 501 20.25 12.81 19.11
N VAL A 502 19.04 12.37 19.45
CA VAL A 502 18.45 12.55 20.79
C VAL A 502 17.37 11.49 21.03
N THR A 503 17.31 10.97 22.25
CA THR A 503 16.24 10.08 22.71
C THR A 503 15.54 10.74 23.89
N ASP A 504 14.23 10.95 23.82
CA ASP A 504 13.47 11.75 24.79
C ASP A 504 13.63 11.26 26.24
N TYR A 505 13.51 9.96 26.47
CA TYR A 505 13.53 9.33 27.78
C TYR A 505 14.87 9.56 28.50
N THR A 506 15.96 9.31 27.78
CA THR A 506 17.33 9.39 28.32
C THR A 506 17.77 10.84 28.47
N SER A 507 17.38 11.69 27.51
CA SER A 507 17.75 13.11 27.50
C SER A 507 17.04 13.89 28.60
N LEU A 508 15.74 13.61 28.84
CA LEU A 508 15.01 14.23 29.92
C LEU A 508 15.61 13.87 31.29
N ALA A 509 15.93 12.58 31.48
CA ALA A 509 16.59 12.11 32.70
C ALA A 509 17.98 12.75 32.89
N LEU A 510 18.77 12.87 31.82
CA LEU A 510 20.09 13.48 31.86
C LEU A 510 20.02 14.96 32.27
N VAL A 511 19.18 15.76 31.59
CA VAL A 511 19.05 17.19 31.88
C VAL A 511 18.52 17.42 33.29
N ALA A 512 17.55 16.63 33.75
CA ALA A 512 17.06 16.75 35.12
C ALA A 512 18.16 16.48 36.17
N LYS A 513 18.96 15.43 35.98
CA LYS A 513 20.10 15.10 36.85
C LYS A 513 21.19 16.19 36.79
N GLU A 514 21.47 16.74 35.62
CA GLU A 514 22.44 17.81 35.44
C GLU A 514 22.02 19.07 36.20
N GLN A 515 20.76 19.51 36.05
CA GLN A 515 20.27 20.68 36.78
C GLN A 515 20.24 20.46 38.30
N LEU A 516 19.91 19.24 38.76
CA LEU A 516 19.99 18.90 40.18
C LEU A 516 21.44 18.99 40.69
N SER A 517 22.42 18.51 39.92
CA SER A 517 23.84 18.55 40.30
C SER A 517 24.36 19.98 40.49
N PHE A 518 23.86 20.92 39.68
CA PHE A 518 24.17 22.34 39.87
C PHE A 518 23.53 22.92 41.13
N ALA A 519 22.35 22.43 41.51
CA ALA A 519 21.62 22.93 42.67
C ALA A 519 22.16 22.37 44.01
N ASP A 520 22.54 21.09 44.05
CA ASP A 520 23.01 20.41 45.26
C ASP A 520 24.55 20.34 45.41
N GLY A 521 25.27 20.79 44.38
CA GLY A 521 26.74 20.79 44.35
C GLY A 521 27.36 19.41 44.11
N SER A 522 26.57 18.41 43.72
CA SER A 522 27.08 17.10 43.33
C SER A 522 27.77 17.13 41.95
N SER A 523 28.50 16.06 41.63
CA SER A 523 29.15 15.94 40.33
C SER A 523 28.12 15.81 39.21
N ALA A 524 28.31 16.58 38.13
CA ALA A 524 27.47 16.47 36.95
C ALA A 524 27.42 15.02 36.43
N PRO A 525 26.24 14.53 35.99
CA PRO A 525 26.12 13.19 35.47
C PRO A 525 27.00 13.06 34.23
N ALA A 526 27.75 11.95 34.14
CA ALA A 526 28.39 11.60 32.89
C ALA A 526 27.31 11.46 31.80
N ARG A 527 27.52 12.05 30.62
CA ARG A 527 26.65 11.78 29.47
C ARG A 527 26.60 10.28 29.25
N GLY A 528 25.40 9.70 29.35
CA GLY A 528 25.19 8.26 29.22
C GLY A 528 25.79 7.77 27.92
N LYS A 529 26.70 6.79 28.01
CA LYS A 529 27.29 6.16 26.82
C LYS A 529 26.50 4.92 26.35
N GLY A 530 25.33 4.68 26.95
CA GLY A 530 24.37 3.61 26.64
C GLY A 530 22.94 4.12 26.74
N TYR A 531 21.96 3.22 26.57
CA TYR A 531 20.52 3.52 26.78
C TYR A 531 20.27 4.20 28.13
#